data_AF-C1F8C5-F1
#
_entry.id   AF-C1F8C5-F1
#
_cell.length_a   1.000
_cell.length_b   1.000
_cell.length_c   1.000
_cell.angle_alpha   90.00
_cell.angle_beta   90.00
_cell.angle_gamma   90.00
#
_symmetry.space_group_name_H-M   'P 1'
#
loop_
_entity.id
_entity.type
_entity.pdbx_description
1 polymer ?
#
loop_
_entity_poly.entity_id
_entity_poly.type
_entity_poly.pdbx_seq_one_letter_code
_entity_poly.pdbx_strand_id
1 'polypeptide(L)'
;MSHEGIRIVHEDEARRIDEQNRSLPQQATEPAKVRVNKTEGTGMEIDWKDGHHSAWNFTWLRNACPCATCHEEREQEGRRPGEPKKKPAAALPMYEPPPRPVLVSPVGRYAISFHWNDGHTSGIYSWDFLRRHCNCDVCSKKELKS
;
A
#
# COMPACT_ATOMS: atom_id res chain seq x y z
N MET A 1 19.88 0.47 39.66
CA MET A 1 19.58 -0.62 38.71
C MET A 1 18.16 -0.40 38.22
N SER A 2 18.05 0.12 37.00
CA SER A 2 16.77 0.42 36.33
C SER A 2 16.12 -0.90 35.96
N HIS A 3 14.95 -1.18 36.53
CA HIS A 3 14.12 -2.30 36.06
C HIS A 3 13.48 -1.85 34.74
N GLU A 4 14.02 -2.33 33.62
CA GLU A 4 13.30 -2.27 32.35
C GLU A 4 12.02 -3.10 32.51
N GLY A 5 10.88 -2.42 32.56
CA GLY A 5 9.58 -3.05 32.51
C GLY A 5 9.41 -3.70 31.14
N ILE A 6 9.15 -5.02 31.14
CA ILE A 6 8.72 -5.76 29.96
C ILE A 6 7.44 -5.09 29.45
N ARG A 7 7.52 -4.37 28.33
CA ARG A 7 6.35 -3.89 27.60
C ARG A 7 5.60 -5.12 27.08
N ILE A 8 4.45 -5.42 27.68
CA ILE A 8 3.52 -6.42 27.15
C ILE A 8 2.95 -5.81 25.88
N VAL A 9 3.50 -6.20 24.73
CA VAL A 9 2.89 -5.91 23.42
C VAL A 9 1.52 -6.57 23.38
N HIS A 10 0.51 -5.83 22.92
CA HIS A 10 -0.83 -6.39 22.76
C HIS A 10 -0.77 -7.52 21.72
N GLU A 11 -1.53 -8.61 21.90
CA GLU A 11 -1.46 -9.79 21.01
C GLU A 11 -1.67 -9.42 19.53
N ASP A 12 -2.58 -8.48 19.26
CA ASP A 12 -2.81 -7.94 17.91
C ASP A 12 -1.62 -7.14 17.34
N GLU A 13 -0.82 -6.52 18.20
CA GLU A 13 0.38 -5.80 17.78
C GLU A 13 1.50 -6.80 17.46
N ALA A 14 1.66 -7.83 18.29
CA ALA A 14 2.61 -8.91 18.05
C ALA A 14 2.33 -9.65 16.74
N ARG A 15 1.06 -9.98 16.45
CA ARG A 15 0.66 -10.61 15.18
C ARG A 15 1.01 -9.75 13.96
N ARG A 16 0.75 -8.44 14.02
CA ARG A 16 1.07 -7.51 12.92
C ARG A 16 2.57 -7.40 12.68
N ILE A 17 3.36 -7.35 13.75
CA ILE A 17 4.82 -7.31 13.68
C ILE A 17 5.35 -8.60 13.04
N ASP A 18 4.85 -9.76 13.46
CA ASP A 18 5.24 -11.05 12.89
C ASP A 18 4.86 -11.16 11.40
N GLU A 19 3.65 -10.72 11.04
CA GLU A 19 3.21 -10.67 9.65
C GLU A 19 4.07 -9.74 8.80
N GLN A 20 4.44 -8.56 9.30
CA GLN A 20 5.35 -7.63 8.61
C GLN A 20 6.77 -8.21 8.47
N ASN A 21 7.26 -8.88 9.51
CA ASN A 21 8.60 -9.47 9.51
C ASN A 21 8.70 -10.77 8.71
N ARG A 22 7.58 -11.43 8.39
CA ARG A 22 7.59 -12.65 7.57
C ARG A 22 8.13 -12.35 6.18
N SER A 23 9.26 -12.95 5.81
CA SER A 23 9.80 -12.85 4.45
C SER A 23 8.88 -13.53 3.45
N LEU A 24 8.52 -12.82 2.36
CA LEU A 24 7.87 -13.44 1.21
C LEU A 24 8.90 -14.20 0.35
N PRO A 25 8.48 -15.26 -0.37
CA PRO A 25 9.35 -15.90 -1.34
C PRO A 25 9.82 -14.89 -2.40
N GLN A 26 11.08 -14.97 -2.81
CA GLN A 26 11.68 -14.03 -3.76
C GLN A 26 10.84 -13.84 -5.04
N GLN A 27 10.34 -14.94 -5.62
CA GLN A 27 9.52 -14.89 -6.85
C GLN A 27 8.17 -14.17 -6.65
N ALA A 28 7.66 -14.12 -5.42
CA ALA A 28 6.41 -13.42 -5.10
C ALA A 28 6.58 -11.90 -5.06
N THR A 29 7.81 -11.42 -4.86
CA THR A 29 8.18 -9.99 -4.80
C THR A 29 9.04 -9.55 -5.99
N GLU A 30 9.22 -10.42 -6.99
CA GLU A 30 9.91 -10.07 -8.22
C GLU A 30 8.91 -9.92 -9.37
N PRO A 31 8.69 -8.69 -9.88
CA PRO A 31 7.83 -8.49 -11.02
C PRO A 31 8.47 -9.11 -12.28
N ALA A 32 7.68 -9.90 -13.01
CA ALA A 32 8.00 -10.31 -14.37
C ALA A 32 7.66 -9.19 -15.37
N LYS A 33 6.55 -8.47 -15.15
CA LYS A 33 6.13 -7.34 -15.98
C LYS A 33 5.33 -6.35 -15.15
N VAL A 34 5.65 -5.06 -15.29
CA VAL A 34 4.92 -3.95 -14.66
C VAL A 34 4.26 -3.12 -15.75
N ARG A 35 2.96 -2.84 -15.60
CA ARG A 35 2.18 -1.97 -16.50
C ARG A 35 1.55 -0.85 -15.69
N VAL A 36 1.74 0.39 -16.12
CA VAL A 36 1.09 1.55 -15.51
C VAL A 36 0.28 2.28 -16.56
N ASN A 37 -1.04 2.18 -16.43
CA ASN A 37 -2.02 2.72 -17.37
C ASN A 37 -2.28 4.21 -17.05
N LYS A 38 -1.22 5.01 -17.18
CA LYS A 38 -1.19 6.44 -16.80
C LYS A 38 -2.18 7.26 -17.63
N THR A 39 -2.27 6.98 -18.94
CA THR A 39 -3.12 7.73 -19.89
C THR A 39 -4.60 7.44 -19.65
N GLU A 40 -4.94 6.16 -19.49
CA GLU A 40 -6.30 5.71 -19.19
C GLU A 40 -6.74 6.10 -17.77
N GLY A 41 -5.78 6.34 -16.88
CA GLY A 41 -6.08 6.70 -15.49
C GLY A 41 -6.58 5.51 -14.66
N THR A 42 -6.43 4.28 -15.15
CA THR A 42 -7.06 3.09 -14.54
C THR A 42 -6.24 2.53 -13.38
N GLY A 43 -4.91 2.61 -13.45
CA GLY A 43 -4.04 2.14 -12.37
C GLY A 43 -2.76 1.47 -12.83
N MET A 44 -2.36 0.46 -12.06
CA MET A 44 -1.15 -0.34 -12.29
C MET A 44 -1.46 -1.83 -12.14
N GLU A 45 -0.79 -2.62 -12.96
CA GLU A 45 -0.82 -4.09 -12.93
C GLU A 45 0.60 -4.63 -12.85
N ILE A 46 0.74 -5.76 -12.15
CA ILE A 46 1.99 -6.51 -12.06
C ILE A 46 1.71 -7.99 -12.33
N ASP A 47 2.43 -8.54 -13.30
CA ASP A 47 2.64 -9.98 -13.42
C ASP A 47 3.88 -10.33 -12.61
N TRP A 48 3.76 -11.29 -11.70
CA TRP A 48 4.84 -11.74 -10.83
C TRP A 48 5.53 -12.98 -11.38
N LYS A 49 6.79 -13.21 -11.01
CA LYS A 49 7.52 -14.41 -11.44
C LYS A 49 6.94 -15.71 -10.85
N ASP A 50 6.20 -15.64 -9.75
CA ASP A 50 5.47 -16.78 -9.19
C ASP A 50 4.15 -17.09 -9.94
N GLY A 51 3.88 -16.42 -11.06
CA GLY A 51 2.69 -16.61 -11.88
C GLY A 51 1.44 -15.88 -11.35
N HIS A 52 1.55 -15.15 -10.25
CA HIS A 52 0.45 -14.35 -9.73
C HIS A 52 0.26 -13.07 -10.55
N HIS A 53 -0.96 -12.54 -10.51
CA HIS A 53 -1.31 -11.25 -11.10
C HIS A 53 -1.95 -10.35 -10.04
N SER A 54 -1.53 -9.09 -10.01
CA SER A 54 -2.05 -8.08 -9.08
C SER A 54 -2.40 -6.80 -9.84
N ALA A 55 -3.49 -6.15 -9.45
CA ALA A 55 -3.95 -4.92 -10.09
C ALA A 55 -4.49 -3.92 -9.05
N TRP A 56 -4.01 -2.68 -9.08
CA TRP A 56 -4.47 -1.61 -8.20
C TRP A 56 -4.86 -0.39 -9.00
N ASN A 57 -6.01 0.19 -8.66
CA ASN A 57 -6.38 1.49 -9.21
C ASN A 57 -5.59 2.64 -8.52
N PHE A 58 -5.52 3.80 -9.17
CA PHE A 58 -4.77 4.94 -8.63
C PHE A 58 -5.31 5.48 -7.30
N THR A 59 -6.62 5.35 -7.06
CA THR A 59 -7.23 5.73 -5.78
C THR A 59 -6.72 4.86 -4.64
N TRP A 60 -6.71 3.55 -4.86
CA TRP A 60 -6.17 2.59 -3.90
C TRP A 60 -4.68 2.86 -3.65
N LEU A 61 -3.88 3.02 -4.70
CA LEU A 61 -2.44 3.31 -4.57
C LEU A 61 -2.20 4.58 -3.74
N ARG A 62 -2.93 5.66 -4.05
CA ARG A 62 -2.81 6.91 -3.31
C ARG A 62 -3.21 6.79 -1.84
N ASN A 63 -4.30 6.07 -1.54
CA ASN A 63 -4.76 5.80 -0.17
C ASN A 63 -3.83 4.84 0.59
N ALA A 64 -3.09 3.99 -0.15
CA ALA A 64 -2.08 3.08 0.36
C ALA A 64 -0.67 3.71 0.38
N CYS A 65 -0.52 5.03 0.17
CA CYS A 65 0.79 5.66 0.08
C CYS A 65 1.67 5.31 1.32
N PRO A 66 2.85 4.69 1.10
CA PRO A 66 3.70 4.17 2.18
C PRO A 66 4.70 5.20 2.75
N CYS A 67 4.62 6.48 2.34
CA CYS A 67 5.49 7.50 2.93
C CYS A 67 5.14 7.71 4.41
N ALA A 68 6.13 8.14 5.21
CA ALA A 68 6.00 8.30 6.66
C ALA A 68 4.74 9.10 7.06
N THR A 69 4.53 10.27 6.44
CA THR A 69 3.37 11.12 6.75
C THR A 69 2.04 10.44 6.47
N CYS A 70 1.88 9.80 5.30
CA CYS A 70 0.63 9.09 4.98
C CYS A 70 0.45 7.81 5.81
N HIS A 71 1.54 7.18 6.23
CA HIS A 71 1.54 6.00 7.08
C HIS A 71 1.07 6.36 8.49
N GLU A 72 1.72 7.32 9.14
CA GLU A 72 1.36 7.79 10.49
C GLU A 72 -0.10 8.26 10.54
N GLU A 73 -0.54 9.06 9.57
CA GLU A 73 -1.93 9.50 9.47
C GLU A 73 -2.90 8.32 9.38
N ARG A 74 -2.57 7.32 8.54
CA ARG A 74 -3.40 6.12 8.36
C ARG A 74 -3.47 5.26 9.62
N GLU A 75 -2.36 5.13 10.35
CA GLU A 75 -2.34 4.41 11.63
C GLU A 75 -3.16 5.12 12.71
N GLN A 76 -3.05 6.44 12.83
CA GLN A 76 -3.83 7.24 13.79
C GLN A 76 -5.35 7.10 13.57
N GLU A 77 -5.77 6.98 12.31
CA GLU A 77 -7.17 6.76 11.96
C GLU A 77 -7.60 5.29 11.99
N GLY A 78 -6.67 4.36 12.26
CA GLY A 78 -6.94 2.92 12.24
C GLY A 78 -7.33 2.37 10.87
N ARG A 79 -6.94 3.04 9.79
CA ARG A 79 -7.28 2.69 8.41
C ARG A 79 -6.32 1.65 7.85
N ARG A 80 -6.81 0.76 6.97
CA ARG A 80 -5.95 -0.16 6.22
C ARG A 80 -5.38 0.50 4.96
N PRO A 81 -4.24 0.03 4.41
CA PRO A 81 -3.73 0.53 3.14
C PRO A 81 -4.78 0.39 2.02
N GLY A 82 -5.03 1.48 1.32
CA GLY A 82 -6.03 1.56 0.25
C GLY A 82 -7.43 1.99 0.72
N GLU A 83 -7.69 1.96 2.02
CA GLU A 83 -8.95 2.44 2.59
C GLU A 83 -9.03 3.98 2.53
N PRO A 84 -10.13 4.53 1.97
CA PRO A 84 -10.29 5.97 1.87
C PRO A 84 -10.50 6.63 3.23
N LYS A 85 -10.11 7.90 3.35
CA LYS A 85 -10.42 8.72 4.53
C LYS A 85 -11.93 8.93 4.66
N LYS A 86 -12.44 8.91 5.90
CA LYS A 86 -13.84 9.23 6.17
C LYS A 86 -14.05 10.72 5.94
N LYS A 87 -14.93 11.09 5.00
CA LYS A 87 -15.30 12.49 4.77
C LYS A 87 -16.24 12.95 5.90
N PRO A 88 -16.01 14.11 6.53
CA PRO A 88 -16.92 14.64 7.54
C PRO A 88 -18.30 14.88 6.93
N ALA A 89 -19.36 14.36 7.55
CA ALA A 89 -20.73 14.47 7.04
C ALA A 89 -21.25 15.92 6.94
N ALA A 90 -20.64 16.86 7.68
CA ALA A 90 -21.02 18.27 7.72
C ALA A 90 -20.22 19.16 6.75
N ALA A 91 -19.24 18.62 6.01
CA ALA A 91 -18.50 19.37 5.02
C ALA A 91 -19.26 19.38 3.68
N LEU A 92 -19.45 20.56 3.09
CA LEU A 92 -19.92 20.65 1.71
C LEU A 92 -18.96 19.85 0.82
N PRO A 93 -19.45 19.04 -0.15
CA PRO A 93 -18.60 18.25 -1.01
C PRO A 93 -17.77 19.20 -1.89
N MET A 94 -16.55 19.48 -1.45
CA MET A 94 -15.56 20.15 -2.27
C MET A 94 -15.10 19.15 -3.33
N TYR A 95 -15.12 19.58 -4.58
CA TYR A 95 -14.66 18.74 -5.69
C TYR A 95 -13.16 18.54 -5.56
N GLU A 96 -12.77 17.30 -5.28
CA GLU A 96 -11.38 16.85 -5.31
C GLU A 96 -11.17 16.05 -6.59
N PRO A 97 -10.25 16.48 -7.48
CA PRO A 97 -9.95 15.69 -8.67
C PRO A 97 -9.42 14.31 -8.26
N PRO A 98 -9.76 13.25 -9.00
CA PRO A 98 -9.27 11.91 -8.68
C PRO A 98 -7.74 11.87 -8.71
N PRO A 99 -7.11 11.08 -7.83
CA PRO A 99 -5.67 11.00 -7.77
C PRO A 99 -5.12 10.40 -9.06
N ARG A 100 -4.19 11.12 -9.69
CA ARG A 100 -3.50 10.68 -10.90
C ARG A 100 -2.00 10.95 -10.79
N PRO A 101 -1.15 10.00 -11.21
CA PRO A 101 0.28 10.23 -11.21
C PRO A 101 0.67 11.16 -12.37
N VAL A 102 1.33 12.26 -12.04
CA VAL A 102 2.01 13.18 -12.96
C VAL A 102 3.31 12.56 -13.46
N LEU A 103 4.04 11.87 -12.58
CA LEU A 103 5.26 11.12 -12.91
C LEU A 103 5.21 9.72 -12.28
N VAL A 104 5.81 8.76 -12.97
CA VAL A 104 5.97 7.38 -12.53
C VAL A 104 7.43 7.01 -12.77
N SER A 105 8.13 6.58 -11.73
CA SER A 105 9.56 6.31 -11.81
C SER A 105 9.91 4.98 -11.13
N PRO A 106 10.75 4.13 -11.74
CA PRO A 106 11.31 2.98 -11.02
C PRO A 106 12.27 3.47 -9.93
N VAL A 107 12.30 2.75 -8.81
CA VAL A 107 13.26 2.98 -7.72
C VAL A 107 14.11 1.73 -7.57
N GLY A 108 15.30 1.78 -8.16
CA GLY A 108 16.20 0.63 -8.26
C GLY A 108 15.49 -0.57 -8.91
N ARG A 109 15.70 -1.76 -8.33
CA ARG A 109 15.03 -3.01 -8.77
C ARG A 109 13.91 -3.48 -7.81
N TYR A 110 13.59 -2.70 -6.79
CA TYR A 110 12.78 -3.16 -5.66
C TYR A 110 11.46 -2.41 -5.46
N ALA A 111 11.24 -1.31 -6.18
CA ALA A 111 10.10 -0.44 -5.97
C ALA A 111 9.74 0.42 -7.19
N ILE A 112 8.59 1.07 -7.08
CA ILE A 112 8.11 2.15 -7.95
C ILE A 112 7.71 3.35 -7.12
N SER A 113 7.89 4.56 -7.65
CA SER A 113 7.40 5.79 -7.04
C SER A 113 6.44 6.53 -7.97
N PHE A 114 5.55 7.29 -7.36
CA PHE A 114 4.55 8.11 -8.04
C PHE A 114 4.65 9.54 -7.54
N HIS A 115 4.65 10.50 -8.47
CA HIS A 115 4.40 11.90 -8.16
C HIS A 115 2.94 12.18 -8.48
N TRP A 116 2.16 12.53 -7.49
CA TRP A 116 0.72 12.71 -7.59
C TRP A 116 0.34 14.14 -7.96
N ASN A 117 -0.81 14.30 -8.61
CA ASN A 117 -1.39 15.60 -8.94
C ASN A 117 -1.83 16.43 -7.71
N ASP A 118 -1.87 15.81 -6.52
CA ASP A 118 -2.11 16.49 -5.24
C ASP A 118 -0.82 16.94 -4.54
N GLY A 119 0.33 16.83 -5.22
CA GLY A 119 1.64 17.28 -4.73
C GLY A 119 2.44 16.22 -3.97
N HIS A 120 1.91 15.02 -3.69
CA HIS A 120 2.66 13.98 -2.99
C HIS A 120 3.71 13.32 -3.90
N THR A 121 4.96 13.23 -3.44
CA THR A 121 6.09 12.69 -4.24
C THR A 121 6.97 11.68 -3.51
N SER A 122 6.83 11.57 -2.18
CA SER A 122 7.72 10.75 -1.33
C SER A 122 7.30 9.28 -1.20
N GLY A 123 6.22 8.86 -1.85
CA GLY A 123 5.73 7.48 -1.78
C GLY A 123 6.58 6.52 -2.61
N ILE A 124 7.27 5.59 -1.94
CA ILE A 124 8.03 4.50 -2.56
C ILE A 124 7.30 3.18 -2.29
N TYR A 125 6.71 2.61 -3.32
CA TYR A 125 5.92 1.39 -3.26
C TYR A 125 6.84 0.21 -3.58
N SER A 126 7.34 -0.44 -2.54
CA SER A 126 8.15 -1.65 -2.72
C SER A 126 7.31 -2.78 -3.29
N TRP A 127 7.95 -3.67 -4.04
CA TRP A 127 7.29 -4.87 -4.56
C TRP A 127 6.74 -5.76 -3.46
N ASP A 128 7.48 -5.86 -2.34
CA ASP A 128 7.01 -6.53 -1.13
C ASP A 128 5.73 -5.88 -0.56
N PHE A 129 5.72 -4.56 -0.41
CA PHE A 129 4.55 -3.83 0.08
C PHE A 129 3.34 -4.07 -0.82
N LEU A 130 3.50 -3.92 -2.13
CA LEU A 130 2.43 -4.16 -3.09
C LEU A 130 1.95 -5.61 -3.01
N ARG A 131 2.85 -6.58 -2.93
CA ARG A 131 2.49 -8.00 -2.84
C ARG A 131 1.68 -8.33 -1.59
N ARG A 132 2.08 -7.80 -0.42
CA ARG A 132 1.34 -7.99 0.85
C ARG A 132 -0.06 -7.39 0.79
N HIS A 133 -0.21 -6.27 0.10
CA HIS A 133 -1.46 -5.55 -0.02
C HIS A 133 -2.15 -5.81 -1.38
N CYS A 134 -1.95 -7.01 -1.92
CA CYS A 134 -2.63 -7.43 -3.15
C CYS A 134 -4.14 -7.62 -2.88
N ASN A 135 -4.96 -6.97 -3.70
CA ASN A 135 -6.43 -6.98 -3.60
C ASN A 135 -7.09 -8.03 -4.52
N CYS A 136 -6.33 -8.93 -5.15
CA CYS A 136 -6.90 -9.95 -6.03
C CYS A 136 -7.75 -10.96 -5.23
N ASP A 137 -8.67 -11.64 -5.90
CA ASP A 137 -9.59 -12.59 -5.27
C ASP A 137 -8.90 -13.69 -4.44
N VAL A 138 -7.70 -14.11 -4.86
CA VAL A 138 -6.95 -15.15 -4.16
C VAL A 138 -6.40 -14.63 -2.83
N CYS A 139 -5.92 -13.38 -2.81
CA CYS A 139 -5.35 -12.76 -1.61
C CYS A 139 -6.45 -12.24 -0.68
N SER A 140 -7.49 -11.60 -1.23
CA SER A 140 -8.61 -11.08 -0.44
C SER A 140 -9.38 -12.20 0.29
N LYS A 141 -9.50 -13.38 -0.32
CA LYS A 141 -10.11 -14.57 0.33
C LYS A 141 -9.24 -15.20 1.41
N LYS A 142 -7.92 -14.98 1.42
CA LYS A 142 -7.03 -15.46 2.50
C LYS A 142 -7.19 -14.61 3.76
N GLU A 143 -7.33 -13.30 3.61
CA GLU A 143 -7.57 -12.35 4.70
C GLU A 143 -8.90 -12.62 5.44
N LEU A 144 -9.94 -13.10 4.74
CA LEU A 144 -11.25 -13.42 5.33
C LEU A 144 -11.30 -14.73 6.13
N LYS A 145 -10.25 -15.55 6.06
CA LYS A 145 -10.18 -16.88 6.72
C LYS A 145 -9.24 -16.90 7.93
N SER A 146 -8.65 -15.77 8.29
CA SER A 146 -7.70 -15.63 9.40
C SER A 146 -8.23 -14.77 10.54
#